data_AF-A0A6G3XRT9-F1
#
_entry.id   AF-A0A6G3XRT9-F1
#
_cell.length_a   1.000
_cell.length_b   1.000
_cell.length_c   1.000
_cell.angle_alpha   90.00
_cell.angle_beta   90.00
_cell.angle_gamma   90.00
#
_symmetry.space_group_name_H-M   'P 1'
#
loop_
_entity.id
_entity.type
_entity.pdbx_description
1 polymer ?
#
loop_
_entity_poly.entity_id
_entity_poly.type
_entity_poly.pdbx_seq_one_letter_code
_entity_poly.pdbx_strand_id
1 'polypeptide(L)'
;SADEAHAAFLKSGAFKAAGKGASEEGAIAVAFVTAQLGKPYEWAAEGPDSYDCSGLTSQAWAAAKRTIPRTSQEQWRQLPRVGLKDMRPG
;
A
#
# COMPACT_ATOMS: atom_id res chain seq x y z
N SER A 1 10.23 6.30 18.70
CA SER A 1 10.97 6.15 17.42
C SER A 1 9.98 6.08 16.25
N ALA A 2 10.43 5.93 14.99
CA ALA A 2 9.53 5.68 13.85
C ALA A 2 8.63 4.44 14.07
N ASP A 3 9.16 3.40 14.74
CA ASP A 3 8.42 2.18 15.09
C ASP A 3 7.29 2.45 16.09
N GLU A 4 7.51 3.36 17.04
CA GLU A 4 6.53 3.73 18.06
C GLU A 4 5.41 4.60 17.48
N ALA A 5 5.75 5.52 16.59
CA ALA A 5 4.77 6.29 15.82
C ALA A 5 3.94 5.38 14.90
N HIS A 6 4.56 4.34 14.32
CA HIS A 6 3.87 3.33 13.55
C HIS A 6 2.93 2.49 14.40
N ALA A 7 3.41 1.94 15.51
CA ALA A 7 2.58 1.16 16.43
C ALA A 7 1.39 1.98 16.96
N ALA A 8 1.58 3.27 17.19
CA ALA A 8 0.51 4.20 17.53
C ALA A 8 -0.49 4.40 16.38
N PHE A 9 -0.02 4.53 15.13
CA PHE A 9 -0.89 4.58 13.95
C PHE A 9 -1.73 3.31 13.80
N LEU A 10 -1.12 2.12 13.97
CA LEU A 10 -1.84 0.84 13.94
C LEU A 10 -2.88 0.74 15.06
N LYS A 11 -2.55 1.18 16.28
CA LYS A 11 -3.44 1.17 17.45
C LYS A 11 -4.53 2.24 17.40
N SER A 12 -4.33 3.33 16.67
CA SER A 12 -5.29 4.44 16.57
C SER A 12 -6.61 4.06 15.88
N GLY A 13 -6.68 2.88 15.26
CA GLY A 13 -7.84 2.49 14.48
C GLY A 13 -7.92 3.20 13.14
N ALA A 14 -6.80 3.69 12.59
CA ALA A 14 -6.71 4.19 11.22
C ALA A 14 -7.24 3.17 10.19
N PHE A 15 -7.10 1.86 10.45
CA PHE A 15 -7.74 0.79 9.68
C PHE A 15 -9.27 0.74 9.84
N LYS A 16 -9.79 1.09 11.02
CA LYS A 16 -11.23 1.21 11.27
C LYS A 16 -11.82 2.43 10.53
N ALA A 17 -11.03 3.50 10.39
CA ALA A 17 -11.36 4.65 9.54
C ALA A 17 -11.28 4.28 8.04
N ALA A 18 -10.30 3.47 7.63
CA ALA A 18 -10.24 2.89 6.29
C ALA A 18 -11.43 1.97 5.98
N GLY A 19 -11.96 1.26 6.98
CA GLY A 19 -13.18 0.46 6.85
C GLY A 19 -14.44 1.27 6.48
N LYS A 20 -14.45 2.60 6.67
CA LYS A 20 -15.49 3.48 6.11
C LYS A 20 -15.08 3.94 4.71
N GLY A 21 -15.21 3.05 3.73
CA GLY A 21 -15.13 3.39 2.31
C GLY A 21 -14.02 2.71 1.49
N ALA A 22 -13.09 1.97 2.11
CA ALA A 22 -12.18 1.09 1.37
C ALA A 22 -12.92 -0.09 0.75
N SER A 23 -12.48 -0.53 -0.44
CA SER A 23 -12.92 -1.83 -0.97
C SER A 23 -12.23 -2.97 -0.21
N GLU A 24 -12.73 -4.19 -0.38
CA GLU A 24 -12.11 -5.38 0.21
C GLU A 24 -10.65 -5.54 -0.28
N GLU A 25 -10.41 -5.33 -1.57
CA GLU A 25 -9.07 -5.38 -2.16
C GLU A 25 -8.16 -4.29 -1.59
N GLY A 26 -8.70 -3.08 -1.42
CA GLY A 26 -7.98 -1.97 -0.79
C GLY A 26 -7.56 -2.29 0.64
N ALA A 27 -8.46 -2.90 1.42
CA ALA A 27 -8.15 -3.33 2.79
C ALA A 27 -7.04 -4.40 2.83
N ILE A 28 -7.06 -5.36 1.90
CA ILE A 28 -6.00 -6.38 1.77
C ILE A 28 -4.66 -5.75 1.39
N ALA A 29 -4.66 -4.82 0.41
CA ALA A 29 -3.44 -4.12 -0.01
C ALA A 29 -2.83 -3.29 1.13
N VAL A 30 -3.68 -2.55 1.88
CA VAL A 30 -3.23 -1.78 3.06
C VAL A 30 -2.68 -2.70 4.14
N ALA A 31 -3.30 -3.85 4.38
CA ALA A 31 -2.78 -4.86 5.33
C ALA A 31 -1.42 -5.41 4.88
N PHE A 32 -1.23 -5.67 3.58
CA PHE A 32 0.05 -6.14 3.05
C PHE A 32 1.18 -5.13 3.29
N VAL A 33 1.00 -3.86 2.89
CA VAL A 33 2.06 -2.85 3.05
C VAL A 33 2.39 -2.60 4.52
N THR A 34 1.39 -2.72 5.39
CA THR A 34 1.56 -2.59 6.84
C THR A 34 2.47 -3.68 7.41
N ALA A 35 2.39 -4.90 6.89
CA ALA A 35 3.28 -5.98 7.31
C ALA A 35 4.73 -5.79 6.84
N GLN A 36 4.99 -4.85 5.91
CA GLN A 36 6.33 -4.58 5.37
C GLN A 36 7.03 -3.40 6.06
N LEU A 37 6.38 -2.77 7.03
CA LEU A 37 6.93 -1.62 7.74
C LEU A 37 8.26 -1.96 8.44
N GLY A 38 9.23 -1.05 8.32
CA GLY A 38 10.57 -1.22 8.85
C GLY A 38 11.56 -1.90 7.90
N LYS A 39 11.10 -2.47 6.77
CA LYS A 39 11.98 -3.02 5.74
C LYS A 39 12.76 -1.92 5.00
N PRO A 40 14.02 -2.18 4.60
CA PRO A 40 14.80 -1.21 3.85
C PRO A 40 14.20 -0.92 2.48
N TYR A 41 14.38 0.33 2.04
CA TYR A 41 14.15 0.72 0.66
C TYR A 41 15.33 0.26 -0.21
N GLU A 42 15.05 -0.36 -1.35
CA GLU A 42 16.06 -0.77 -2.31
C GLU A 42 15.55 -0.58 -3.74
N TRP A 43 16.34 0.10 -4.57
CA TRP A 43 15.95 0.38 -5.95
C TRP A 43 15.74 -0.91 -6.75
N ALA A 44 14.64 -0.97 -7.50
CA ALA A 44 14.21 -2.14 -8.27
C ALA A 44 13.78 -3.38 -7.43
N ALA A 45 13.70 -3.27 -6.10
CA ALA A 45 13.29 -4.39 -5.25
C ALA A 45 11.75 -4.60 -5.20
N GLU A 46 11.35 -5.88 -5.11
CA GLU A 46 9.95 -6.35 -5.07
C GLU A 46 9.65 -7.26 -3.86
N GLY A 47 10.56 -7.29 -2.88
CA GLY A 47 10.45 -8.14 -1.71
C GLY A 47 11.12 -9.52 -1.82
N PRO A 48 11.02 -10.34 -0.76
CA PRO A 48 10.35 -10.00 0.50
C PRO A 48 11.21 -9.14 1.44
N ASP A 49 12.53 -9.05 1.24
CA ASP A 49 13.42 -8.44 2.24
C ASP A 49 13.49 -6.91 2.15
N SER A 50 13.34 -6.36 0.95
CA SER A 50 13.38 -4.93 0.65
C SER A 50 12.40 -4.60 -0.48
N TYR A 51 12.00 -3.33 -0.59
CA TYR A 51 11.07 -2.89 -1.64
C TYR A 51 11.45 -1.51 -2.16
N ASP A 52 11.23 -1.26 -3.45
CA ASP A 52 11.05 0.12 -3.94
C ASP A 52 9.58 0.56 -3.84
N CYS A 53 9.31 1.82 -4.17
CA CYS A 53 7.98 2.40 -4.08
C CYS A 53 6.94 1.66 -4.92
N SER A 54 7.28 1.33 -6.17
CA SER A 54 6.39 0.69 -7.13
C SER A 54 6.32 -0.83 -6.99
N GLY A 55 7.38 -1.46 -6.49
CA GLY A 55 7.41 -2.87 -6.12
C GLY A 55 6.52 -3.13 -4.90
N LEU A 56 6.59 -2.28 -3.87
CA LEU A 56 5.70 -2.39 -2.71
C LEU A 56 4.22 -2.27 -3.09
N THR A 57 3.85 -1.29 -3.91
CA THR A 57 2.46 -1.13 -4.35
C THR A 57 2.01 -2.28 -5.25
N SER A 58 2.87 -2.73 -6.18
CA SER A 58 2.56 -3.87 -7.05
C SER A 58 2.25 -5.13 -6.25
N GLN A 59 3.09 -5.45 -5.26
CA GLN A 59 2.90 -6.64 -4.42
C GLN A 59 1.71 -6.52 -3.48
N ALA A 60 1.40 -5.32 -2.98
CA ALA A 60 0.21 -5.09 -2.16
C ALA A 60 -1.09 -5.41 -2.92
N TRP A 61 -1.20 -4.93 -4.15
CA TRP A 61 -2.36 -5.22 -5.00
C TRP A 61 -2.36 -6.66 -5.50
N ALA A 62 -1.19 -7.28 -5.74
CA ALA A 62 -1.10 -8.69 -6.05
C ALA A 62 -1.62 -9.59 -4.91
N ALA A 63 -1.35 -9.25 -3.64
CA ALA A 63 -1.93 -9.93 -2.48
C ALA A 63 -3.47 -9.81 -2.45
N ALA A 64 -4.01 -8.72 -2.98
CA ALA A 64 -5.44 -8.50 -3.20
C ALA A 64 -5.97 -9.09 -4.53
N LYS A 65 -5.20 -9.98 -5.18
CA LYS A 65 -5.53 -10.62 -6.47
C LYS A 65 -5.75 -9.64 -7.63
N ARG A 66 -5.19 -8.43 -7.54
CA ARG A 66 -5.22 -7.40 -8.58
C ARG A 66 -3.81 -7.08 -9.04
N THR A 67 -3.43 -7.51 -10.23
CA THR A 67 -2.14 -7.16 -10.81
C THR A 67 -2.15 -5.70 -11.27
N ILE A 68 -1.14 -4.92 -10.86
CA ILE A 68 -0.86 -3.58 -11.39
C ILE A 68 0.56 -3.55 -11.98
N PRO A 69 0.88 -2.60 -12.88
CA PRO A 69 2.21 -2.52 -13.48
C PRO A 69 3.33 -2.40 -12.45
N ARG A 70 4.50 -2.94 -12.78
CA ARG A 70 5.68 -2.95 -11.91
C ARG A 70 6.28 -1.57 -11.66
N THR A 71 6.20 -0.67 -12.63
CA THR A 71 6.84 0.65 -12.56
C THR A 71 5.85 1.76 -12.21
N SER A 72 6.30 2.77 -11.47
CA SER A 72 5.44 3.90 -11.08
C SER A 72 4.93 4.69 -12.29
N GLN A 73 5.73 4.81 -13.35
CA GLN A 73 5.32 5.47 -14.59
C GLN A 73 4.14 4.74 -15.25
N GLU A 74 4.17 3.41 -15.24
CA GLU A 74 3.10 2.61 -15.82
C GLU A 74 1.88 2.55 -14.93
N GLN A 75 2.05 2.48 -13.61
CA GLN A 75 0.94 2.62 -12.66
C GLN A 75 0.21 3.95 -12.90
N TRP A 76 0.94 5.06 -13.03
CA TRP A 76 0.34 6.37 -13.33
C TRP A 76 -0.35 6.42 -14.70
N ARG A 77 0.23 5.78 -15.72
CA ARG A 77 -0.28 5.78 -17.09
C ARG A 77 -1.54 4.92 -17.25
N GLN A 78 -1.59 3.77 -16.56
CA GLN A 78 -2.57 2.72 -16.84
C GLN A 78 -3.67 2.59 -15.79
N LEU A 79 -3.43 3.00 -14.54
CA LEU A 79 -4.44 2.87 -13.49
C LEU A 79 -5.49 3.99 -13.55
N PRO A 80 -6.73 3.70 -13.11
CA PRO A 80 -7.79 4.71 -13.03
C PRO A 80 -7.37 5.93 -12.21
N ARG A 81 -7.73 7.12 -12.68
CA ARG A 81 -7.53 8.36 -11.93
C ARG A 81 -8.65 8.57 -10.93
N VAL A 82 -8.29 8.80 -9.68
CA VAL A 82 -9.23 9.11 -8.60
C VAL A 82 -9.07 10.59 -8.26
N GLY A 83 -10.18 11.33 -8.24
CA GLY A 83 -10.18 12.73 -7.81
C GLY A 83 -9.84 12.84 -6.32
N LEU A 84 -9.19 13.94 -5.90
CA LEU A 84 -8.77 14.12 -4.50
C LEU A 84 -9.92 13.97 -3.50
N LYS A 85 -11.12 14.46 -3.84
CA LYS A 85 -12.33 14.35 -3.02
C LYS A 85 -12.92 12.93 -2.95
N ASP A 86 -12.54 12.06 -3.88
CA ASP A 86 -13.03 10.70 -4.02
C ASP A 86 -11.98 9.67 -3.55
N MET A 87 -10.83 10.14 -3.05
CA MET A 87 -9.79 9.30 -2.47
C MET A 87 -10.32 8.57 -1.25
N ARG A 88 -10.01 7.29 -1.20
CA ARG A 88 -10.33 6.36 -0.11
C ARG A 88 -9.09 5.51 0.17
N PRO A 89 -8.98 4.89 1.34
CA PRO A 89 -7.87 3.97 1.59
C PRO A 89 -7.92 2.75 0.66
N GLY A 90 -6.74 2.37 0.16
CA GLY A 90 -6.61 1.44 -0.97
C GLY A 90 -6.96 2.12 -2.29
#